data_AF-A0A926YIF5-F1
#
_entry.id   AF-A0A926YIF5-F1
#
_cell.length_a   1.000
_cell.length_b   1.000
_cell.length_c   1.000
_cell.angle_alpha   90.00
_cell.angle_beta   90.00
_cell.angle_gamma   90.00
#
_symmetry.space_group_name_H-M   'P 1'
#
loop_
_entity.id
_entity.type
_entity.pdbx_description
1 polymer ?
#
loop_
_entity_poly.entity_id
_entity_poly.type
_entity_poly.pdbx_seq_one_letter_code
_entity_poly.pdbx_strand_id
1 'polypeptide(L)'
;MRLANGSATDSPIEKVESVWKVQTAADFNSDKKADVLWRNEQSGEVLLWLMNGAAKEAISINTAPISWKIQATGDFNGDGSRDLLWREEATGSNAVWLLKNGRGLNYAFLPATPGSNLQVQAIKDYNQDGKDDIVWRNSLSNESTLWLMNGAEVISMSLLASGDSAATLTVGEEIVLQASAAQLTTVSKLTFGGKEGGTGTFQIQLSQAPTANTTLTFTTGSFLTVDADNTAQNGTQTTIVFTPQDWNQPRTVSFIAELDGSSTNRITGNTVSYSLSGGAVGNGTYDLGTVANTYAPDLTRFNIDLDFRNDYSGFWTPARRTVAQQAANDWATAIANEWTDFSFSDATIGRLETYPGRSVSFTTDRWVDDVVVFVNNYLGSSGNEPALGGPDYEFGGWLPSTSGTYGVMPRVGQVALNPTVYSQYNNTVLYQAVLHEIGHVLGLLGLNWTGYSLQDRSSPQTAVFKGEYSKAANGGVYVPLQSQDGGDYAHPAASVRSVMSYSGIYTLVGPTQVDYAMLADTGYKVYGVNAPAKA
;
A
#
# COMPACT_ATOMS: atom_id res chain seq x y z
N MET A 1 -39.89 -41.06 25.72
CA MET A 1 -40.45 -39.79 25.23
C MET A 1 -41.97 -39.92 25.26
N ARG A 2 -42.68 -39.11 26.08
CA ARG A 2 -44.14 -39.09 26.08
C ARG A 2 -44.60 -38.16 24.97
N LEU A 3 -45.37 -38.66 24.00
CA LEU A 3 -46.05 -37.83 23.03
C LEU A 3 -47.36 -37.34 23.65
N ALA A 4 -47.50 -36.02 23.77
CA ALA A 4 -48.75 -35.39 24.16
C ALA A 4 -49.66 -35.28 22.93
N ASN A 5 -50.43 -36.34 22.66
CA ASN A 5 -51.82 -36.23 22.23
C ASN A 5 -52.49 -37.60 22.28
N GLY A 6 -53.73 -37.62 22.76
CA GLY A 6 -54.47 -38.82 23.17
C GLY A 6 -54.57 -39.92 22.11
N SER A 7 -54.51 -41.15 22.62
CA SER A 7 -54.61 -42.45 21.93
C SER A 7 -53.38 -42.91 21.15
N ALA A 8 -52.41 -43.47 21.88
CA ALA A 8 -51.50 -44.48 21.34
C ALA A 8 -51.44 -45.63 22.34
N THR A 9 -51.77 -46.83 21.89
CA THR A 9 -51.44 -48.08 22.59
C THR A 9 -49.92 -48.15 22.71
N ASP A 10 -49.40 -47.95 23.92
CA ASP A 10 -47.97 -48.04 24.27
C ASP A 10 -47.43 -49.44 23.92
N SER A 11 -46.97 -49.61 22.68
CA SER A 11 -45.91 -50.58 22.40
C SER A 11 -44.61 -49.85 22.71
N PRO A 12 -43.87 -50.23 23.77
CA PRO A 12 -42.62 -49.57 24.08
C PRO A 12 -41.69 -49.69 22.87
N ILE A 13 -41.21 -48.55 22.37
CA ILE A 13 -40.03 -48.51 21.50
C ILE A 13 -38.95 -49.27 22.27
N GLU A 14 -38.48 -50.35 21.67
CA GLU A 14 -37.44 -51.29 22.11
C GLU A 14 -36.56 -50.78 23.26
N LYS A 15 -36.47 -51.54 24.36
CA LYS A 15 -35.65 -51.20 25.52
C LYS A 15 -34.17 -51.25 25.13
N VAL A 16 -33.62 -50.12 24.72
CA VAL A 16 -32.18 -49.96 24.53
C VAL A 16 -31.50 -50.08 25.90
N GLU A 17 -30.42 -50.86 25.97
CA GLU A 17 -29.65 -51.03 27.21
C GLU A 17 -29.19 -49.67 27.75
N SER A 18 -29.12 -49.51 29.07
CA SER A 18 -28.86 -48.21 29.74
C SER A 18 -27.52 -47.55 29.38
N VAL A 19 -26.62 -48.31 28.76
CA VAL A 19 -25.29 -47.92 28.29
C VAL A 19 -25.33 -47.10 26.99
N TRP A 20 -26.42 -47.18 26.23
CA TRP A 20 -26.64 -46.38 25.03
C TRP A 20 -27.30 -45.06 25.38
N LYS A 21 -26.71 -43.94 24.94
CA LYS A 21 -27.25 -42.60 25.10
C LYS A 21 -27.51 -41.96 23.75
N VAL A 22 -28.69 -41.37 23.61
CA VAL A 22 -28.97 -40.42 22.53
C VAL A 22 -28.01 -39.24 22.67
N GLN A 23 -27.28 -38.94 21.60
CA GLN A 23 -26.38 -37.79 21.52
C GLN A 23 -27.10 -36.59 20.92
N THR A 24 -27.82 -36.80 19.82
CA THR A 24 -28.60 -35.77 19.14
C THR A 24 -29.66 -36.41 18.23
N ALA A 25 -30.59 -35.58 17.75
CA ALA A 25 -31.49 -35.93 16.67
C ALA A 25 -31.37 -34.90 15.54
N ALA A 26 -31.07 -35.33 14.33
CA ALA A 26 -30.85 -34.47 13.17
C ALA A 26 -30.99 -35.26 11.86
N ASP A 27 -31.01 -34.58 10.72
CA ASP A 27 -31.05 -35.23 9.40
C ASP A 27 -29.65 -35.70 9.00
N PHE A 28 -29.40 -37.00 9.05
CA PHE A 28 -28.10 -37.60 8.73
C PHE A 28 -28.10 -38.28 7.36
N ASN A 29 -29.23 -38.27 6.64
CA ASN A 29 -29.37 -38.91 5.33
C ASN A 29 -29.99 -38.03 4.24
N SER A 30 -30.14 -36.73 4.51
CA SER A 30 -30.67 -35.71 3.59
C SER A 30 -32.13 -35.91 3.18
N ASP A 31 -32.92 -36.69 3.94
CA ASP A 31 -34.33 -36.94 3.64
C ASP A 31 -35.29 -35.92 4.28
N LYS A 32 -34.73 -34.92 4.98
CA LYS A 32 -35.41 -33.85 5.72
C LYS A 32 -36.18 -34.35 6.94
N LYS A 33 -35.89 -35.54 7.44
CA LYS A 33 -36.43 -36.08 8.69
C LYS A 33 -35.32 -36.19 9.73
N ALA A 34 -35.70 -36.07 11.00
CA ALA A 34 -34.75 -36.19 12.09
C ALA A 34 -34.51 -37.67 12.41
N ASP A 35 -33.27 -38.11 12.23
CA ASP A 35 -32.74 -39.39 12.67
C ASP A 35 -32.20 -39.29 14.10
N VAL A 36 -31.90 -40.43 14.74
CA VAL A 36 -31.39 -40.45 16.13
C VAL A 36 -29.99 -41.01 16.19
N LEU A 37 -29.04 -40.22 16.69
CA LEU A 37 -27.66 -40.63 16.92
C LEU A 37 -27.50 -41.18 18.34
N TRP A 38 -27.00 -42.40 18.44
CA TRP A 38 -26.75 -43.12 19.68
C TRP A 38 -25.28 -43.38 19.87
N ARG A 39 -24.84 -43.36 21.12
CA ARG A 39 -23.49 -43.76 21.52
C ARG A 39 -23.52 -44.71 22.70
N ASN A 40 -22.77 -45.80 22.61
CA ASN A 40 -22.51 -46.69 23.72
C ASN A 40 -21.39 -46.09 24.59
N GLU A 41 -21.70 -45.71 25.81
CA GLU A 41 -20.75 -45.04 26.72
C GLU A 41 -19.69 -45.99 27.30
N GLN A 42 -19.84 -47.31 27.14
CA GLN A 42 -18.88 -48.31 27.58
C GLN A 42 -17.96 -48.77 26.46
N SER A 43 -18.52 -49.10 25.28
CA SER A 43 -17.73 -49.60 24.14
C SER A 43 -17.23 -48.49 23.22
N GLY A 44 -17.84 -47.30 23.24
CA GLY A 44 -17.54 -46.21 22.32
C GLY A 44 -18.17 -46.34 20.93
N GLU A 45 -18.99 -47.39 20.71
CA GLU A 45 -19.71 -47.61 19.46
C GLU A 45 -20.73 -46.51 19.18
N VAL A 46 -20.88 -46.16 17.90
CA VAL A 46 -21.82 -45.16 17.42
C VAL A 46 -22.82 -45.81 16.47
N LEU A 47 -24.10 -45.60 16.76
CA LEU A 47 -25.22 -46.17 16.03
C LEU A 47 -26.17 -45.05 15.61
N LEU A 48 -26.59 -45.07 14.36
CA LEU A 48 -27.57 -44.13 13.82
C LEU A 48 -28.88 -44.87 13.55
N TRP A 49 -29.99 -44.30 14.02
CA TRP A 49 -31.33 -44.77 13.63
C TRP A 49 -31.88 -43.79 12.61
N LEU A 50 -31.85 -44.17 11.33
CA LEU A 50 -32.51 -43.42 10.28
C LEU A 50 -34.02 -43.55 10.44
N MET A 51 -34.73 -42.45 10.57
CA MET A 51 -36.14 -42.43 10.98
C MET A 51 -37.07 -42.07 9.81
N ASN A 52 -38.13 -42.84 9.64
CA ASN A 52 -39.23 -42.50 8.74
C ASN A 52 -40.57 -42.63 9.48
N GLY A 53 -40.94 -41.58 10.21
CA GLY A 53 -42.05 -41.63 11.16
C GLY A 53 -41.71 -42.58 12.32
N ALA A 54 -42.51 -43.64 12.50
CA ALA A 54 -42.27 -44.65 13.52
C ALA A 54 -41.32 -45.77 13.06
N ALA A 55 -41.02 -45.87 11.77
CA ALA A 55 -40.07 -46.86 11.24
C ALA A 55 -38.63 -46.37 11.44
N LYS A 56 -37.71 -47.30 11.72
CA LYS A 56 -36.27 -47.03 11.84
C LYS A 56 -35.43 -48.02 11.04
N GLU A 57 -34.32 -47.55 10.50
CA GLU A 57 -33.20 -48.37 10.01
C GLU A 57 -31.98 -48.10 10.89
N ALA A 58 -31.39 -49.13 11.49
CA ALA A 58 -30.23 -48.99 12.37
C ALA A 58 -28.93 -49.22 11.58
N ILE A 59 -28.03 -48.23 11.61
CA ILE A 59 -26.75 -48.24 10.92
C ILE A 59 -25.63 -48.03 11.93
N SER A 60 -24.71 -48.99 12.02
CA SER A 60 -23.46 -48.81 12.76
C SER A 60 -22.49 -47.97 11.94
N ILE A 61 -21.91 -46.93 12.54
CA ILE A 61 -20.98 -46.03 11.86
C ILE A 61 -19.54 -46.50 12.11
N ASN A 62 -18.92 -46.04 13.20
CA ASN A 62 -17.55 -46.34 13.62
C ASN A 62 -17.49 -46.27 15.16
N THR A 63 -16.40 -46.79 15.74
CA THR A 63 -16.16 -46.75 17.19
C THR A 63 -15.11 -45.69 17.51
N ALA A 64 -15.40 -44.84 18.50
CA ALA A 64 -14.46 -43.83 19.02
C ALA A 64 -14.13 -44.13 20.49
N PRO A 65 -12.88 -43.95 20.94
CA PRO A 65 -12.55 -44.13 22.35
C PRO A 65 -13.46 -43.32 23.28
N ILE A 66 -13.77 -43.85 24.46
CA ILE A 66 -14.70 -43.22 25.41
C ILE A 66 -14.28 -41.82 25.87
N SER A 67 -12.98 -41.47 25.75
CA SER A 67 -12.43 -40.13 26.03
C SER A 67 -12.89 -39.07 25.04
N TRP A 68 -13.23 -39.47 23.81
CA TRP A 68 -13.78 -38.59 22.80
C TRP A 68 -15.27 -38.37 23.04
N LYS A 69 -15.76 -37.15 22.81
CA LYS A 69 -17.17 -36.78 22.91
C LYS A 69 -17.62 -36.13 21.61
N ILE A 70 -18.85 -36.42 21.19
CA ILE A 70 -19.50 -35.71 20.08
C ILE A 70 -19.94 -34.36 20.65
N GLN A 71 -19.39 -33.28 20.09
CA GLN A 71 -19.67 -31.91 20.53
C GLN A 71 -20.81 -31.29 19.74
N ALA A 72 -20.88 -31.57 18.44
CA ALA A 72 -21.91 -31.04 17.56
C ALA A 72 -22.01 -31.84 16.26
N THR A 73 -22.98 -31.48 15.43
CA THR A 73 -23.21 -32.05 14.09
C THR A 73 -23.54 -30.95 13.09
N GLY A 74 -22.97 -31.01 11.89
CA GLY A 74 -23.19 -30.06 10.80
C GLY A 74 -22.81 -30.66 9.46
N ASP A 75 -23.26 -30.08 8.35
CA ASP A 75 -22.89 -30.51 7.01
C ASP A 75 -21.56 -29.84 6.61
N PHE A 76 -20.42 -30.38 7.08
CA PHE A 76 -19.12 -29.74 6.89
C PHE A 76 -18.61 -29.87 5.45
N ASN A 77 -19.15 -30.82 4.67
CA ASN A 77 -18.71 -31.10 3.31
C ASN A 77 -19.69 -30.66 2.20
N GLY A 78 -20.90 -30.22 2.57
CA GLY A 78 -21.93 -29.69 1.67
C GLY A 78 -22.68 -30.75 0.87
N ASP A 79 -22.70 -32.01 1.32
CA ASP A 79 -23.40 -33.11 0.64
C ASP A 79 -24.85 -33.32 1.09
N GLY A 80 -25.31 -32.51 2.05
CA GLY A 80 -26.64 -32.52 2.62
C GLY A 80 -26.79 -33.48 3.80
N SER A 81 -25.81 -34.32 4.12
CA SER A 81 -25.83 -35.20 5.29
C SER A 81 -25.08 -34.52 6.44
N ARG A 82 -25.62 -34.58 7.68
CA ARG A 82 -24.84 -34.08 8.82
C ARG A 82 -23.67 -34.99 9.16
N ASP A 83 -22.52 -34.38 9.39
CA ASP A 83 -21.28 -34.95 9.89
C ASP A 83 -21.17 -34.84 11.42
N LEU A 84 -20.15 -35.48 12.03
CA LEU A 84 -19.91 -35.42 13.48
C LEU A 84 -18.64 -34.65 13.83
N LEU A 85 -18.75 -33.67 14.72
CA LEU A 85 -17.61 -33.01 15.35
C LEU A 85 -17.28 -33.69 16.69
N TRP A 86 -16.08 -34.24 16.79
CA TRP A 86 -15.55 -34.93 17.94
C TRP A 86 -14.48 -34.10 18.66
N ARG A 87 -14.42 -34.22 19.98
CA ARG A 87 -13.39 -33.61 20.81
C ARG A 87 -12.93 -34.55 21.92
N GLU A 88 -11.62 -34.61 22.14
CA GLU A 88 -11.03 -35.15 23.36
C GLU A 88 -10.64 -33.99 24.28
N GLU A 89 -11.42 -33.79 25.34
CA GLU A 89 -11.27 -32.62 26.22
C GLU A 89 -9.89 -32.58 26.91
N ALA A 90 -9.32 -33.75 27.24
CA ALA A 90 -8.05 -33.85 27.95
C ALA A 90 -6.85 -33.35 27.13
N THR A 91 -6.84 -33.59 25.82
CA THR A 91 -5.74 -33.18 24.93
C THR A 91 -6.07 -31.93 24.11
N GLY A 92 -7.35 -31.56 24.02
CA GLY A 92 -7.83 -30.50 23.13
C GLY A 92 -7.82 -30.91 21.65
N SER A 93 -7.71 -32.22 21.36
CA SER A 93 -7.76 -32.75 20.00
C SER A 93 -9.20 -32.70 19.48
N ASN A 94 -9.36 -32.29 18.23
CA ASN A 94 -10.65 -32.22 17.54
C ASN A 94 -10.60 -33.09 16.28
N ALA A 95 -11.71 -33.70 15.91
CA ALA A 95 -11.82 -34.50 14.69
C ALA A 95 -13.21 -34.34 14.07
N VAL A 96 -13.29 -34.46 12.75
CA VAL A 96 -14.57 -34.52 12.03
C VAL A 96 -14.72 -35.90 11.41
N TRP A 97 -15.88 -36.52 11.62
CA TRP A 97 -16.29 -37.73 10.91
C TRP A 97 -17.27 -37.32 9.84
N LEU A 98 -16.86 -37.44 8.58
CA LEU A 98 -17.71 -37.19 7.44
C LEU A 98 -18.66 -38.37 7.24
N LEU A 99 -19.94 -38.07 7.05
CA LEU A 99 -21.05 -38.98 6.89
C LEU A 99 -21.69 -38.75 5.52
N LYS A 100 -22.27 -39.81 4.96
CA LYS A 100 -23.08 -39.73 3.76
C LYS A 100 -24.20 -40.74 3.82
N ASN A 101 -25.44 -40.30 3.70
CA ASN A 101 -26.61 -41.17 3.79
C ASN A 101 -26.61 -42.04 5.07
N GLY A 102 -26.24 -41.44 6.21
CA GLY A 102 -26.14 -42.09 7.50
C GLY A 102 -24.94 -43.04 7.71
N ARG A 103 -24.01 -43.13 6.76
CA ARG A 103 -22.84 -44.02 6.82
C ARG A 103 -21.55 -43.24 6.92
N GLY A 104 -20.57 -43.75 7.68
CA GLY A 104 -19.24 -43.15 7.77
C GLY A 104 -18.49 -43.20 6.44
N LEU A 105 -18.01 -42.06 5.97
CA LEU A 105 -17.21 -41.92 4.76
C LEU A 105 -15.72 -41.94 5.11
N ASN A 106 -15.27 -40.97 5.91
CA ASN A 106 -13.89 -40.83 6.37
C ASN A 106 -13.85 -39.97 7.64
N TYR A 107 -12.71 -39.90 8.32
CA TYR A 107 -12.48 -38.94 9.38
C TYR A 107 -11.11 -38.27 9.24
N ALA A 108 -10.99 -37.05 9.75
CA ALA A 108 -9.69 -36.39 9.88
C ALA A 108 -9.60 -35.63 11.21
N PHE A 109 -8.38 -35.49 11.71
CA PHE A 109 -8.09 -34.60 12.82
C PHE A 109 -8.03 -33.17 12.32
N LEU A 110 -8.69 -32.28 13.05
CA LEU A 110 -8.53 -30.83 12.88
C LEU A 110 -7.33 -30.36 13.71
N PRO A 111 -6.83 -29.12 13.49
CA PRO A 111 -5.79 -28.54 14.33
C PRO A 111 -6.11 -28.70 15.82
N ALA A 112 -5.14 -29.20 16.58
CA ALA A 112 -5.26 -29.27 18.02
C ALA A 112 -5.29 -27.84 18.59
N THR A 113 -6.13 -27.64 19.60
CA THR A 113 -6.18 -26.38 20.36
C THR A 113 -5.74 -26.67 21.80
N PRO A 114 -4.43 -26.64 22.12
CA PRO A 114 -3.95 -26.95 23.47
C PRO A 114 -4.43 -25.90 24.47
N GLY A 115 -5.04 -26.33 25.58
CA GLY A 115 -5.60 -25.44 26.62
C GLY A 115 -7.14 -25.43 26.64
N SER A 116 -7.72 -26.44 27.28
CA SER A 116 -9.12 -26.89 27.19
C SER A 116 -10.16 -25.97 27.83
N ASN A 117 -10.59 -24.92 27.12
CA ASN A 117 -11.79 -24.14 27.48
C ASN A 117 -12.68 -23.80 26.28
N LEU A 118 -12.38 -24.33 25.08
CA LEU A 118 -13.22 -24.08 23.92
C LEU A 118 -14.49 -24.91 23.98
N GLN A 119 -15.63 -24.23 23.87
CA GLN A 119 -16.96 -24.82 23.71
C GLN A 119 -17.46 -24.50 22.29
N VAL A 120 -18.13 -25.47 21.66
CA VAL A 120 -18.83 -25.19 20.41
C VAL A 120 -20.00 -24.27 20.73
N GLN A 121 -19.97 -23.06 20.17
CA GLN A 121 -21.03 -22.07 20.35
C GLN A 121 -22.06 -22.17 19.24
N ALA A 122 -21.64 -22.46 18.02
CA ALA A 122 -22.52 -22.60 16.87
C ALA A 122 -21.87 -23.45 15.76
N ILE A 123 -22.73 -24.08 14.97
CA ILE A 123 -22.42 -24.76 13.72
C ILE A 123 -23.37 -24.22 12.66
N LYS A 124 -22.85 -23.58 11.62
CA LYS A 124 -23.64 -22.98 10.53
C LYS A 124 -22.74 -22.57 9.38
N ASP A 125 -23.24 -22.59 8.15
CA ASP A 125 -22.60 -21.95 7.00
C ASP A 125 -22.50 -20.42 7.19
N TYR A 126 -21.33 -19.93 7.59
CA TYR A 126 -21.08 -18.51 7.89
C TYR A 126 -20.52 -17.76 6.68
N ASN A 127 -19.83 -18.45 5.77
CA ASN A 127 -19.27 -17.85 4.54
C ASN A 127 -20.16 -18.02 3.29
N GLN A 128 -21.30 -18.69 3.42
CA GLN A 128 -22.27 -18.98 2.37
C GLN A 128 -21.71 -19.86 1.23
N ASP A 129 -20.77 -20.75 1.53
CA ASP A 129 -20.20 -21.68 0.55
C ASP A 129 -20.99 -23.00 0.43
N GLY A 130 -22.06 -23.15 1.21
CA GLY A 130 -22.90 -24.35 1.27
C GLY A 130 -22.41 -25.40 2.27
N LYS A 131 -21.42 -25.09 3.10
CA LYS A 131 -20.88 -25.99 4.13
C LYS A 131 -20.98 -25.33 5.50
N ASP A 132 -21.30 -26.10 6.52
CA ASP A 132 -21.34 -25.60 7.88
C ASP A 132 -19.92 -25.29 8.40
N ASP A 133 -19.76 -24.17 9.10
CA ASP A 133 -18.53 -23.75 9.78
C ASP A 133 -18.68 -23.87 11.30
N ILE A 134 -17.56 -23.76 12.04
CA ILE A 134 -17.55 -23.93 13.50
C ILE A 134 -17.23 -22.61 14.20
N VAL A 135 -18.08 -22.18 15.15
CA VAL A 135 -17.73 -21.12 16.09
C VAL A 135 -17.37 -21.74 17.43
N TRP A 136 -16.11 -21.55 17.83
CA TRP A 136 -15.61 -21.91 19.14
C TRP A 136 -15.67 -20.70 20.08
N ARG A 137 -15.94 -20.93 21.36
CA ARG A 137 -15.82 -19.92 22.42
C ARG A 137 -14.91 -20.42 23.52
N ASN A 138 -13.89 -19.65 23.86
CA ASN A 138 -13.05 -19.89 25.02
C ASN A 138 -13.79 -19.47 26.28
N SER A 139 -14.10 -20.42 27.16
CA SER A 139 -14.82 -20.16 28.41
C SER A 139 -13.99 -19.40 29.45
N LEU A 140 -12.67 -19.26 29.28
CA LEU A 140 -11.84 -18.41 30.16
C LEU A 140 -11.71 -16.99 29.61
N SER A 141 -11.32 -16.82 28.35
CA SER A 141 -11.09 -15.49 27.77
C SER A 141 -12.35 -14.85 27.20
N ASN A 142 -13.45 -15.61 27.04
CA ASN A 142 -14.65 -15.24 26.30
C ASN A 142 -14.43 -14.89 24.82
N GLU A 143 -13.22 -15.10 24.31
CA GLU A 143 -12.91 -14.97 22.90
C GLU A 143 -13.64 -16.05 22.11
N SER A 144 -14.22 -15.66 20.97
CA SER A 144 -14.80 -16.62 20.04
C SER A 144 -13.96 -16.67 18.77
N THR A 145 -13.87 -17.82 18.13
CA THR A 145 -13.10 -18.02 16.90
C THR A 145 -13.97 -18.74 15.89
N LEU A 146 -14.06 -18.22 14.67
CA LEU A 146 -14.71 -18.87 13.54
C LEU A 146 -13.68 -19.70 12.78
N TRP A 147 -14.00 -20.96 12.57
CA TRP A 147 -13.24 -21.88 11.75
C TRP A 147 -14.06 -22.15 10.50
N LEU A 148 -13.57 -21.64 9.37
CA LEU A 148 -14.17 -21.95 8.07
C LEU A 148 -13.76 -23.36 7.66
N MET A 149 -14.75 -24.16 7.29
CA MET A 149 -14.58 -25.59 7.04
C MET A 149 -14.66 -25.91 5.54
N ASN A 150 -13.95 -26.94 5.13
CA ASN A 150 -14.11 -27.56 3.81
C ASN A 150 -14.00 -29.09 3.97
N GLY A 151 -15.09 -29.72 4.35
CA GLY A 151 -15.11 -31.09 4.84
C GLY A 151 -14.39 -31.20 6.18
N ALA A 152 -13.45 -32.14 6.28
CA ALA A 152 -12.67 -32.35 7.50
C ALA A 152 -11.37 -31.53 7.54
N GLU A 153 -11.33 -30.39 6.83
CA GLU A 153 -10.21 -29.44 6.77
C GLU A 153 -10.65 -28.05 7.24
N VAL A 154 -9.81 -27.37 8.01
CA VAL A 154 -9.99 -25.95 8.38
C VAL A 154 -9.25 -25.09 7.37
N ILE A 155 -9.99 -24.31 6.57
CA ILE A 155 -9.40 -23.46 5.52
C ILE A 155 -9.06 -22.05 6.01
N SER A 156 -9.68 -21.61 7.11
CA SER A 156 -9.37 -20.34 7.76
C SER A 156 -9.77 -20.35 9.23
N MET A 157 -9.01 -19.64 10.07
CA MET A 157 -9.33 -19.40 11.47
C MET A 157 -9.30 -17.90 11.73
N SER A 158 -10.40 -17.34 12.22
CA SER A 158 -10.52 -15.91 12.51
C SER A 158 -11.06 -15.66 13.92
N LEU A 159 -10.43 -14.75 14.65
CA LEU A 159 -10.91 -14.30 15.95
C LEU A 159 -12.17 -13.43 15.75
N LEU A 160 -13.27 -13.81 16.37
CA LEU A 160 -14.46 -12.98 16.50
C LEU A 160 -14.23 -12.05 17.70
N ALA A 161 -14.13 -10.75 17.43
CA ALA A 161 -13.61 -9.73 18.35
C ALA A 161 -14.04 -9.90 19.83
N SER A 162 -13.07 -9.77 20.74
CA SER A 162 -13.29 -9.63 22.18
C SER A 162 -13.75 -8.21 22.51
N GLY A 163 -14.99 -8.03 22.96
CA GLY A 163 -15.53 -6.72 23.32
C GLY A 163 -16.85 -6.79 24.08
N ASP A 164 -16.73 -6.86 25.40
CA ASP A 164 -17.67 -6.57 26.49
C ASP A 164 -19.14 -7.08 26.50
N SER A 165 -19.41 -7.83 27.58
CA SER A 165 -20.67 -7.99 28.33
C SER A 165 -21.97 -8.45 27.63
N ALA A 166 -22.32 -9.71 27.90
CA ALA A 166 -23.66 -10.30 27.95
C ALA A 166 -24.51 -10.36 26.66
N ALA A 167 -24.10 -11.19 25.70
CA ALA A 167 -25.06 -11.86 24.82
C ALA A 167 -25.54 -13.17 25.46
N THR A 168 -26.67 -13.13 26.17
CA THR A 168 -27.41 -14.35 26.54
C THR A 168 -28.04 -14.93 25.28
N LEU A 169 -27.56 -16.11 24.86
CA LEU A 169 -28.22 -16.92 23.84
C LEU A 169 -29.60 -17.36 24.37
N THR A 170 -30.67 -16.97 23.66
CA THR A 170 -32.00 -17.58 23.84
C THR A 170 -32.37 -18.24 22.52
N VAL A 171 -32.74 -19.51 22.57
CA VAL A 171 -33.08 -20.33 21.39
C VAL A 171 -34.43 -19.89 20.84
N GLY A 172 -34.49 -19.47 19.57
CA GLY A 172 -35.76 -19.36 18.83
C GLY A 172 -36.03 -18.07 18.04
N GLU A 173 -35.15 -17.07 18.06
CA GLU A 173 -35.28 -15.88 17.21
C GLU A 173 -34.19 -15.88 16.13
N GLU A 174 -34.58 -15.52 14.91
CA GLU A 174 -33.68 -15.30 13.79
C GLU A 174 -32.54 -14.39 14.26
N ILE A 175 -31.30 -14.90 14.20
CA ILE A 175 -30.11 -14.10 14.50
C ILE A 175 -30.05 -13.02 13.43
N VAL A 176 -30.64 -11.86 13.71
CA VAL A 176 -30.24 -10.64 13.04
C VAL A 176 -28.84 -10.35 13.59
N LEU A 177 -27.83 -10.85 12.89
CA LEU A 177 -26.47 -10.36 12.99
C LEU A 177 -26.53 -8.90 12.51
N GLN A 178 -26.98 -7.98 13.36
CA GLN A 178 -26.47 -6.64 13.22
C GLN A 178 -24.99 -6.79 13.55
N ALA A 179 -24.13 -6.78 12.52
CA ALA A 179 -22.76 -6.35 12.72
C ALA A 179 -22.87 -5.10 13.60
N SER A 180 -22.42 -5.13 14.85
CA SER A 180 -22.60 -3.97 15.75
C SER A 180 -21.43 -3.01 15.62
N ALA A 181 -20.32 -3.47 15.05
CA ALA A 181 -19.18 -2.67 14.68
C ALA A 181 -19.16 -2.48 13.16
N ALA A 182 -18.91 -1.24 12.74
CA ALA A 182 -18.55 -0.95 11.36
C ALA A 182 -17.39 -1.84 10.91
N GLN A 183 -17.49 -2.45 9.73
CA GLN A 183 -16.39 -3.21 9.13
C GLN A 183 -15.87 -2.46 7.91
N LEU A 184 -14.56 -2.53 7.69
CA LEU A 184 -13.98 -1.98 6.48
C LEU A 184 -14.34 -2.87 5.30
N THR A 185 -14.93 -2.25 4.29
CA THR A 185 -15.28 -2.89 3.03
C THR A 185 -14.49 -2.24 1.91
N THR A 186 -14.02 -3.08 0.98
CA THR A 186 -13.39 -2.63 -0.25
C THR A 186 -14.49 -2.39 -1.28
N VAL A 187 -14.68 -1.13 -1.68
CA VAL A 187 -15.77 -0.69 -2.57
C VAL A 187 -15.39 -0.80 -4.03
N SER A 188 -14.09 -0.67 -4.36
CA SER A 188 -13.58 -0.90 -5.71
C SER A 188 -12.35 -1.80 -5.69
N LYS A 189 -12.22 -2.63 -6.72
CA LYS A 189 -11.04 -3.50 -6.90
C LYS A 189 -9.79 -2.64 -7.07
N LEU A 190 -8.67 -3.14 -6.52
CA LEU A 190 -7.33 -2.61 -6.75
C LEU A 190 -7.12 -2.33 -8.25
N THR A 191 -6.79 -1.08 -8.57
CA THR A 191 -6.39 -0.65 -9.90
C THR A 191 -4.92 -0.30 -9.84
N PHE A 192 -4.06 -1.11 -10.45
CA PHE A 192 -2.61 -0.87 -10.47
C PHE A 192 -2.00 -1.45 -11.74
N GLY A 193 -1.11 -0.67 -12.38
CA GLY A 193 -0.43 -1.08 -13.61
C GLY A 193 0.66 -2.14 -13.43
N GLY A 194 0.94 -2.57 -12.19
CA GLY A 194 1.86 -3.67 -11.91
C GLY A 194 3.33 -3.34 -12.15
N LYS A 195 3.72 -2.06 -12.07
CA LYS A 195 5.04 -1.62 -12.52
C LYS A 195 5.60 -0.47 -11.68
N GLU A 196 6.92 -0.40 -11.56
CA GLU A 196 7.61 0.70 -10.87
C GLU A 196 7.35 2.05 -11.53
N GLY A 197 7.34 3.11 -10.71
CA GLY A 197 6.90 4.46 -11.06
C GLY A 197 5.39 4.56 -11.33
N GLY A 198 4.65 3.45 -11.19
CA GLY A 198 3.21 3.40 -11.37
C GLY A 198 2.46 3.82 -10.11
N THR A 199 1.31 4.46 -10.31
CA THR A 199 0.33 4.71 -9.25
C THR A 199 -0.76 3.66 -9.28
N GLY A 200 -1.32 3.36 -8.12
CA GLY A 200 -2.50 2.52 -7.99
C GLY A 200 -3.50 3.12 -7.02
N THR A 201 -4.75 2.68 -7.14
CA THR A 201 -5.84 3.13 -6.25
C THR A 201 -6.72 1.97 -5.84
N PHE A 202 -7.32 2.10 -4.67
CA PHE A 202 -8.44 1.28 -4.22
C PHE A 202 -9.39 2.14 -3.40
N GLN A 203 -10.68 1.80 -3.39
CA GLN A 203 -11.67 2.51 -2.59
C GLN A 203 -12.13 1.66 -1.41
N ILE A 204 -12.29 2.34 -0.29
CA ILE A 204 -12.71 1.74 0.97
C ILE A 204 -13.83 2.54 1.61
N GLN A 205 -14.66 1.86 2.38
CA GLN A 205 -15.78 2.45 3.09
C GLN A 205 -16.10 1.56 4.29
N LEU A 206 -16.74 2.12 5.31
CA LEU A 206 -17.33 1.31 6.36
C LEU A 206 -18.69 0.73 5.92
N SER A 207 -18.99 -0.48 6.34
CA SER A 207 -20.26 -1.17 6.04
C SER A 207 -21.47 -0.54 6.75
N GLN A 208 -21.24 0.17 7.84
CA GLN A 208 -22.25 0.85 8.66
C GLN A 208 -21.63 2.00 9.47
N ALA A 209 -22.48 2.80 10.11
CA ALA A 209 -22.03 3.89 10.97
C ALA A 209 -21.19 3.36 12.15
N PRO A 210 -19.97 3.88 12.36
CA PRO A 210 -19.21 3.54 13.55
C PRO A 210 -19.82 4.23 14.78
N THR A 211 -19.58 3.66 15.96
CA THR A 211 -20.10 4.19 17.24
C THR A 211 -19.34 5.42 17.74
N ALA A 212 -18.16 5.67 17.18
CA ALA A 212 -17.30 6.83 17.42
C ALA A 212 -16.42 7.07 16.18
N ASN A 213 -15.65 8.16 16.18
CA ASN A 213 -14.64 8.37 15.15
C ASN A 213 -13.72 7.15 15.07
N THR A 214 -13.44 6.72 13.85
CA THR A 214 -12.65 5.53 13.54
C THR A 214 -11.48 5.95 12.69
N THR A 215 -10.27 5.66 13.15
CA THR A 215 -9.04 5.93 12.39
C THR A 215 -8.57 4.65 11.73
N LEU A 216 -8.51 4.66 10.41
CA LEU A 216 -7.83 3.67 9.60
C LEU A 216 -6.40 4.12 9.36
N THR A 217 -5.43 3.27 9.71
CA THR A 217 -4.00 3.52 9.52
C THR A 217 -3.44 2.53 8.53
N PHE A 218 -2.61 3.00 7.60
CA PHE A 218 -1.89 2.22 6.61
C PHE A 218 -0.42 2.03 6.98
N THR A 219 0.12 0.88 6.59
CA THR A 219 1.54 0.57 6.67
C THR A 219 1.93 -0.12 5.37
N THR A 220 2.95 0.42 4.71
CA THR A 220 3.42 -0.07 3.42
C THR A 220 4.67 -0.93 3.59
N GLY A 221 4.89 -1.83 2.65
CA GLY A 221 6.19 -2.46 2.45
C GLY A 221 7.16 -1.50 1.75
N SER A 222 8.41 -1.92 1.55
CA SER A 222 9.47 -1.08 0.99
C SER A 222 9.10 -0.52 -0.39
N PHE A 223 9.57 0.69 -0.72
CA PHE A 223 9.34 1.33 -2.03
C PHE A 223 7.85 1.46 -2.39
N LEU A 224 7.01 1.64 -1.37
CA LEU A 224 5.59 1.91 -1.52
C LEU A 224 5.21 3.08 -0.64
N THR A 225 4.64 4.10 -1.27
CA THR A 225 4.15 5.29 -0.59
C THR A 225 2.64 5.30 -0.71
N VAL A 226 1.92 5.39 0.41
CA VAL A 226 0.45 5.51 0.44
C VAL A 226 0.04 6.94 0.72
N ASP A 227 -0.96 7.37 -0.03
CA ASP A 227 -1.69 8.61 0.18
C ASP A 227 -3.19 8.29 0.33
N ALA A 228 -3.68 8.44 1.55
CA ALA A 228 -5.04 8.10 1.91
C ALA A 228 -5.99 9.32 1.91
N ASP A 229 -5.52 10.51 1.51
CA ASP A 229 -6.41 11.64 1.32
C ASP A 229 -6.90 11.78 -0.13
N ASN A 230 -7.97 12.56 -0.32
CA ASN A 230 -8.53 12.82 -1.65
C ASN A 230 -7.98 14.12 -2.25
N THR A 231 -6.91 14.68 -1.69
CA THR A 231 -6.27 15.87 -2.25
C THR A 231 -5.38 15.44 -3.41
N ALA A 232 -5.28 16.30 -4.41
CA ALA A 232 -4.35 16.11 -5.51
C ALA A 232 -2.92 16.46 -5.06
N GLN A 233 -2.53 16.17 -3.83
CA GLN A 233 -1.17 16.35 -3.35
C GLN A 233 -0.73 14.97 -2.87
N ASN A 234 0.16 14.31 -3.60
CA ASN A 234 0.71 12.98 -3.29
C ASN A 234 1.54 13.03 -2.01
N GLY A 235 0.94 13.36 -0.87
CA GLY A 235 1.54 13.35 0.45
C GLY A 235 1.45 11.95 1.06
N THR A 236 2.23 11.69 2.11
CA THR A 236 2.04 10.46 2.89
C THR A 236 1.00 10.66 3.95
N GLN A 237 -0.26 10.73 3.54
CA GLN A 237 -1.34 10.59 4.49
C GLN A 237 -1.58 9.10 4.71
N THR A 238 -1.02 8.55 5.80
CA THR A 238 -1.20 7.13 6.13
C THR A 238 -2.46 6.87 6.95
N THR A 239 -3.31 7.89 7.14
CA THR A 239 -4.53 7.73 7.96
C THR A 239 -5.77 8.35 7.33
N ILE A 240 -6.90 7.64 7.46
CA ILE A 240 -8.25 8.13 7.17
C ILE A 240 -9.04 8.13 8.46
N VAL A 241 -9.81 9.18 8.70
CA VAL A 241 -10.80 9.21 9.79
C VAL A 241 -12.20 9.09 9.20
N PHE A 242 -12.94 8.07 9.62
CA PHE A 242 -14.38 7.97 9.41
C PHE A 242 -15.11 8.48 10.65
N THR A 243 -16.08 9.35 10.44
CA THR A 243 -16.98 9.83 11.49
C THR A 243 -18.33 9.10 11.39
N PRO A 244 -19.15 9.09 12.45
CA PRO A 244 -20.53 8.60 12.38
C PRO A 244 -21.39 9.28 11.29
N GLN A 245 -20.95 10.42 10.74
CA GLN A 245 -21.68 11.20 9.74
C GLN A 245 -21.23 10.93 8.29
N ASP A 246 -19.97 10.53 8.06
CA ASP A 246 -19.39 10.38 6.72
C ASP A 246 -18.79 8.99 6.44
N TRP A 247 -19.01 8.02 7.35
CA TRP A 247 -18.58 6.63 7.22
C TRP A 247 -18.96 5.94 5.91
N ASN A 248 -20.08 6.37 5.31
CA ASN A 248 -20.64 5.80 4.10
C ASN A 248 -20.09 6.43 2.82
N GLN A 249 -19.17 7.39 2.94
CA GLN A 249 -18.51 8.00 1.80
C GLN A 249 -17.28 7.17 1.45
N PRO A 250 -17.21 6.56 0.25
CA PRO A 250 -16.01 5.89 -0.21
C PRO A 250 -14.82 6.84 -0.19
N ARG A 251 -13.70 6.38 0.37
CA ARG A 251 -12.41 7.08 0.34
C ARG A 251 -11.51 6.42 -0.68
N THR A 252 -10.90 7.22 -1.52
CA THR A 252 -9.90 6.71 -2.47
C THR A 252 -8.57 6.73 -1.76
N VAL A 253 -7.94 5.57 -1.68
CA VAL A 253 -6.56 5.44 -1.22
C VAL A 253 -5.72 5.27 -2.47
N SER A 254 -4.75 6.15 -2.63
CA SER A 254 -3.75 6.10 -3.67
C SER A 254 -2.46 5.53 -3.09
N PHE A 255 -1.66 4.89 -3.95
CA PHE A 255 -0.30 4.54 -3.61
C PHE A 255 0.60 4.65 -4.84
N ILE A 256 1.89 4.75 -4.60
CA ILE A 256 2.94 4.80 -5.62
C ILE A 256 3.88 3.62 -5.39
N ALA A 257 4.10 2.80 -6.41
CA ALA A 257 5.16 1.80 -6.43
C ALA A 257 6.43 2.47 -6.92
N GLU A 258 7.28 2.86 -5.98
CA GLU A 258 8.49 3.63 -6.27
C GLU A 258 9.59 2.75 -6.87
N LEU A 259 10.57 3.40 -7.50
CA LEU A 259 11.74 2.74 -8.06
C LEU A 259 12.62 2.26 -6.92
N ASP A 260 13.02 1.00 -6.98
CA ASP A 260 13.76 0.32 -5.92
C ASP A 260 15.27 0.25 -6.15
N GLY A 261 15.74 0.77 -7.28
CA GLY A 261 17.15 0.69 -7.64
C GLY A 261 17.58 -0.71 -8.08
N SER A 262 16.64 -1.56 -8.48
CA SER A 262 16.90 -2.90 -8.97
C SER A 262 16.74 -3.00 -10.48
N SER A 263 17.57 -3.84 -11.12
CA SER A 263 17.37 -4.19 -12.53
C SER A 263 16.34 -5.31 -12.73
N THR A 264 15.81 -5.89 -11.65
CA THR A 264 14.88 -7.02 -11.67
C THR A 264 13.54 -6.65 -11.07
N ASN A 265 12.47 -7.35 -11.49
CA ASN A 265 11.15 -7.19 -10.89
C ASN A 265 11.17 -7.40 -9.36
N ARG A 266 10.46 -6.55 -8.63
CA ARG A 266 10.26 -6.69 -7.20
C ARG A 266 9.17 -7.72 -6.91
N ILE A 267 9.56 -8.86 -6.33
CA ILE A 267 8.67 -10.02 -6.09
C ILE A 267 8.14 -10.13 -4.65
N THR A 268 8.66 -9.33 -3.71
CA THR A 268 8.28 -9.35 -2.29
C THR A 268 8.24 -7.95 -1.71
N GLY A 269 7.53 -7.76 -0.58
CA GLY A 269 7.42 -6.46 0.09
C GLY A 269 6.43 -5.50 -0.59
N ASN A 270 5.62 -6.00 -1.53
CA ASN A 270 4.65 -5.21 -2.28
C ASN A 270 3.28 -5.18 -1.57
N THR A 271 3.27 -4.86 -0.28
CA THR A 271 2.07 -4.94 0.56
C THR A 271 1.62 -3.58 1.04
N VAL A 272 0.32 -3.32 0.97
CA VAL A 272 -0.35 -2.21 1.66
C VAL A 272 -1.22 -2.80 2.76
N SER A 273 -0.69 -2.81 3.98
CA SER A 273 -1.39 -3.27 5.18
C SER A 273 -2.18 -2.12 5.81
N TYR A 274 -3.26 -2.46 6.52
CA TYR A 274 -4.07 -1.48 7.23
C TYR A 274 -4.65 -2.03 8.53
N SER A 275 -4.97 -1.13 9.45
CA SER A 275 -5.64 -1.43 10.72
C SER A 275 -6.60 -0.32 11.12
N LEU A 276 -7.76 -0.65 11.69
CA LEU A 276 -8.69 0.30 12.30
C LEU A 276 -8.52 0.38 13.81
N SER A 277 -8.75 1.58 14.33
CA SER A 277 -8.85 1.87 15.76
C SER A 277 -10.03 2.81 16.02
N GLY A 278 -10.62 2.75 17.23
CA GLY A 278 -11.74 3.59 17.64
C GLY A 278 -13.10 2.88 17.55
N GLY A 279 -14.08 3.49 16.87
CA GLY A 279 -15.47 3.01 16.77
C GLY A 279 -15.70 1.81 15.84
N ALA A 280 -14.64 1.25 15.27
CA ALA A 280 -14.65 0.09 14.38
C ALA A 280 -13.36 -0.73 14.56
N VAL A 281 -13.41 -2.03 14.25
CA VAL A 281 -12.26 -2.93 14.31
C VAL A 281 -12.10 -3.61 12.95
N GLY A 282 -10.88 -3.70 12.47
CA GLY A 282 -10.55 -4.40 11.24
C GLY A 282 -9.06 -4.27 10.92
N ASN A 283 -8.55 -5.21 10.16
CA ASN A 283 -7.21 -5.16 9.59
C ASN A 283 -7.22 -5.92 8.26
N GLY A 284 -6.15 -5.78 7.51
CA GLY A 284 -5.97 -6.53 6.28
C GLY A 284 -4.73 -6.07 5.53
N THR A 285 -4.47 -6.76 4.43
CA THR A 285 -3.32 -6.49 3.58
C THR A 285 -3.72 -6.66 2.13
N TYR A 286 -3.43 -5.65 1.31
CA TYR A 286 -3.43 -5.79 -0.14
C TYR A 286 -2.03 -6.20 -0.59
N ASP A 287 -1.93 -7.40 -1.14
CA ASP A 287 -0.72 -7.85 -1.84
C ASP A 287 -0.84 -7.44 -3.31
N LEU A 288 0.10 -6.60 -3.77
CA LEU A 288 0.15 -6.13 -5.15
C LEU A 288 0.77 -7.17 -6.10
N GLY A 289 1.26 -8.29 -5.58
CA GLY A 289 1.95 -9.32 -6.34
C GLY A 289 3.33 -8.86 -6.80
N THR A 290 3.75 -9.27 -8.00
CA THR A 290 5.02 -8.82 -8.60
C THR A 290 4.88 -7.42 -9.18
N VAL A 291 5.79 -6.51 -8.81
CA VAL A 291 5.93 -5.20 -9.44
C VAL A 291 7.01 -5.31 -10.51
N ALA A 292 6.64 -5.07 -11.77
CA ALA A 292 7.55 -5.13 -12.90
C ALA A 292 8.52 -3.95 -12.88
N ASN A 293 9.80 -4.25 -13.09
CA ASN A 293 10.81 -3.23 -13.24
C ASN A 293 10.53 -2.40 -14.51
N THR A 294 10.50 -1.07 -14.38
CA THR A 294 10.41 -0.14 -15.51
C THR A 294 11.67 0.68 -15.71
N TYR A 295 12.62 0.55 -14.78
CA TYR A 295 13.81 1.36 -14.70
C TYR A 295 15.00 0.48 -14.33
N ALA A 296 15.89 0.23 -15.29
CA ALA A 296 17.20 -0.32 -14.95
C ALA A 296 18.09 0.84 -14.49
N PRO A 297 18.54 0.87 -13.22
CA PRO A 297 19.53 1.85 -12.77
C PRO A 297 20.73 1.82 -13.70
N ASP A 298 21.04 2.96 -14.30
CA ASP A 298 22.20 3.09 -15.17
C ASP A 298 23.39 3.62 -14.38
N LEU A 299 23.93 2.74 -13.53
CA LEU A 299 25.09 3.01 -12.68
C LEU A 299 26.38 3.30 -13.48
N THR A 300 26.32 3.40 -14.80
CA THR A 300 27.48 3.59 -15.68
C THR A 300 27.62 5.03 -16.18
N ARG A 301 26.59 5.87 -16.03
CA ARG A 301 26.59 7.28 -16.46
C ARG A 301 25.82 8.14 -15.48
N PHE A 302 26.16 9.43 -15.45
CA PHE A 302 25.35 10.40 -14.74
C PHE A 302 23.93 10.41 -15.32
N ASN A 303 22.90 10.37 -14.48
CA ASN A 303 21.51 10.47 -14.87
C ASN A 303 20.75 11.60 -14.13
N ILE A 304 19.67 12.06 -14.74
CA ILE A 304 18.75 13.01 -14.11
C ILE A 304 17.35 12.45 -14.35
N ASP A 305 16.78 11.88 -13.29
CA ASP A 305 15.46 11.27 -13.31
C ASP A 305 14.39 12.32 -13.11
N LEU A 306 13.40 12.36 -14.00
CA LEU A 306 12.25 13.23 -13.84
C LEU A 306 11.08 12.45 -13.23
N ASP A 307 10.59 12.93 -12.08
CA ASP A 307 9.43 12.38 -11.41
C ASP A 307 8.22 13.31 -11.57
N PHE A 308 7.21 12.83 -12.30
CA PHE A 308 6.02 13.60 -12.66
C PHE A 308 4.82 13.28 -11.78
N ARG A 309 5.02 12.65 -10.60
CA ARG A 309 3.90 12.29 -9.71
C ARG A 309 3.02 13.50 -9.38
N ASN A 310 3.62 14.69 -9.30
CA ASN A 310 2.95 15.94 -8.97
C ASN A 310 2.30 16.67 -10.16
N ASP A 311 2.21 16.02 -11.33
CA ASP A 311 1.45 16.54 -12.47
C ASP A 311 -0.03 16.15 -12.39
N TYR A 312 -0.83 16.98 -11.72
CA TYR A 312 -2.28 16.78 -11.60
C TYR A 312 -3.09 17.49 -12.70
N SER A 313 -2.46 18.35 -13.50
CA SER A 313 -3.17 19.17 -14.49
C SER A 313 -3.27 18.52 -15.87
N GLY A 314 -2.52 17.42 -16.08
CA GLY A 314 -2.37 16.80 -17.41
C GLY A 314 -1.52 17.65 -18.37
N PHE A 315 -0.87 18.71 -17.88
CA PHE A 315 0.01 19.56 -18.67
C PHE A 315 1.21 18.79 -19.22
N TRP A 316 1.78 17.85 -18.43
CA TRP A 316 2.90 17.01 -18.84
C TRP A 316 2.40 15.78 -19.58
N THR A 317 1.93 15.97 -20.81
CA THR A 317 1.60 14.86 -21.73
C THR A 317 2.83 13.98 -22.00
N PRO A 318 2.67 12.73 -22.46
CA PRO A 318 3.81 11.85 -22.78
C PRO A 318 4.85 12.49 -23.70
N ALA A 319 4.40 13.28 -24.70
CA ALA A 319 5.28 14.01 -25.60
C ALA A 319 6.11 15.08 -24.86
N ARG A 320 5.49 15.82 -23.92
CA ARG A 320 6.18 16.84 -23.12
C ARG A 320 7.12 16.24 -22.08
N ARG A 321 6.77 15.10 -21.49
CA ARG A 321 7.68 14.35 -20.61
C ARG A 321 8.93 13.90 -21.36
N THR A 322 8.77 13.45 -22.61
CA THR A 322 9.92 13.11 -23.48
C THR A 322 10.82 14.31 -23.74
N VAL A 323 10.23 15.47 -24.00
CA VAL A 323 10.97 16.73 -24.20
C VAL A 323 11.73 17.16 -22.94
N ALA A 324 11.09 17.09 -21.78
CA ALA A 324 11.74 17.39 -20.50
C ALA A 324 12.90 16.42 -20.21
N GLN A 325 12.68 15.12 -20.45
CA GLN A 325 13.73 14.11 -20.27
C GLN A 325 14.90 14.33 -21.23
N GLN A 326 14.65 14.82 -22.46
CA GLN A 326 15.74 15.19 -23.36
C GLN A 326 16.59 16.32 -22.79
N ALA A 327 15.98 17.37 -22.22
CA ALA A 327 16.71 18.45 -21.56
C ALA A 327 17.56 17.95 -20.39
N ALA A 328 17.02 17.02 -19.59
CA ALA A 328 17.73 16.36 -18.51
C ALA A 328 18.94 15.55 -19.04
N ASN A 329 18.75 14.79 -20.11
CA ASN A 329 19.81 14.00 -20.75
C ASN A 329 20.93 14.87 -21.33
N ASP A 330 20.60 16.03 -21.91
CA ASP A 330 21.61 16.93 -22.50
C ASP A 330 22.54 17.54 -21.44
N TRP A 331 22.05 17.77 -20.22
CA TRP A 331 22.93 18.04 -19.08
C TRP A 331 23.75 16.82 -18.69
N ALA A 332 23.08 15.69 -18.44
CA ALA A 332 23.67 14.49 -17.88
C ALA A 332 24.80 13.89 -18.73
N THR A 333 24.68 13.96 -20.07
CA THR A 333 25.67 13.37 -20.99
C THR A 333 27.08 13.95 -20.90
N ALA A 334 27.22 15.20 -20.43
CA ALA A 334 28.50 15.87 -20.28
C ALA A 334 29.12 15.69 -18.89
N ILE A 335 28.34 15.23 -17.91
CA ILE A 335 28.77 15.06 -16.53
C ILE A 335 29.33 13.63 -16.38
N ALA A 336 30.49 13.51 -15.75
CA ALA A 336 31.06 12.21 -15.45
C ALA A 336 30.19 11.49 -14.41
N ASN A 337 30.09 10.16 -14.48
CA ASN A 337 29.38 9.45 -13.42
C ASN A 337 30.15 9.60 -12.09
N GLU A 338 29.49 10.09 -11.05
CA GLU A 338 30.17 10.45 -9.80
C GLU A 338 29.53 9.84 -8.56
N TRP A 339 28.23 9.53 -8.59
CA TRP A 339 27.48 9.21 -7.37
C TRP A 339 26.60 7.99 -7.57
N THR A 340 26.59 7.10 -6.58
CA THR A 340 25.69 5.93 -6.54
C THR A 340 25.15 5.76 -5.12
N ASP A 341 24.22 4.83 -4.94
CA ASP A 341 23.79 4.31 -3.63
C ASP A 341 23.07 5.31 -2.72
N PHE A 342 22.20 6.16 -3.28
CA PHE A 342 21.31 7.00 -2.49
C PHE A 342 19.87 6.49 -2.58
N SER A 343 19.25 6.24 -1.43
CA SER A 343 17.84 5.90 -1.35
C SER A 343 17.20 6.75 -0.29
N PHE A 344 16.02 7.28 -0.58
CA PHE A 344 15.14 7.75 0.47
C PHE A 344 14.58 6.54 1.21
N SER A 345 14.48 6.65 2.53
CA SER A 345 13.79 5.69 3.37
C SER A 345 12.97 6.52 4.35
N ASP A 346 11.66 6.59 4.10
CA ASP A 346 10.71 7.42 4.83
C ASP A 346 11.17 8.89 4.90
N ALA A 347 11.75 9.40 3.80
CA ALA A 347 12.28 10.76 3.76
C ALA A 347 11.24 11.74 3.24
N THR A 348 10.91 12.75 4.03
CA THR A 348 10.04 13.84 3.60
C THR A 348 10.80 14.82 2.72
N ILE A 349 10.33 15.01 1.49
CA ILE A 349 10.75 16.08 0.58
C ILE A 349 9.85 17.29 0.83
N GLY A 350 10.46 18.43 1.17
CA GLY A 350 9.76 19.61 1.66
C GLY A 350 9.62 20.72 0.61
N ARG A 351 8.51 21.46 0.66
CA ARG A 351 8.36 22.78 -0.01
C ARG A 351 8.49 22.78 -1.54
N LEU A 352 8.02 21.73 -2.20
CA LEU A 352 7.92 21.74 -3.65
C LEU A 352 6.79 22.67 -4.10
N GLU A 353 7.07 23.61 -4.98
CA GLU A 353 6.12 24.63 -5.40
C GLU A 353 5.22 24.11 -6.52
N THR A 354 3.92 24.26 -6.34
CA THR A 354 2.88 23.76 -7.26
C THR A 354 1.79 24.80 -7.53
N TYR A 355 1.02 24.57 -8.58
CA TYR A 355 -0.12 25.36 -9.02
C TYR A 355 -1.34 25.08 -8.13
N PRO A 356 -2.08 26.09 -7.64
CA PRO A 356 -1.79 27.52 -7.66
C PRO A 356 -1.08 27.98 -6.38
N GLY A 357 0.23 28.24 -6.44
CA GLY A 357 1.05 28.78 -5.34
C GLY A 357 1.07 27.94 -4.05
N ARG A 358 0.93 26.62 -4.15
CA ARG A 358 0.93 25.72 -2.98
C ARG A 358 2.29 25.07 -2.84
N SER A 359 2.85 25.10 -1.63
CA SER A 359 3.91 24.18 -1.25
C SER A 359 3.30 22.81 -1.00
N VAL A 360 3.85 21.78 -1.63
CA VAL A 360 3.56 20.39 -1.30
C VAL A 360 4.79 19.79 -0.62
N SER A 361 4.51 18.87 0.29
CA SER A 361 5.52 18.00 0.86
C SER A 361 5.02 16.58 0.73
N PHE A 362 5.93 15.65 0.50
CA PHE A 362 5.59 14.24 0.49
C PHE A 362 6.76 13.41 0.97
N THR A 363 6.46 12.22 1.46
CA THR A 363 7.47 11.27 1.87
C THR A 363 7.66 10.22 0.80
N THR A 364 8.89 9.77 0.60
CA THR A 364 9.27 8.83 -0.46
C THR A 364 10.29 7.83 0.09
N ASP A 365 10.25 6.62 -0.46
CA ASP A 365 11.19 5.52 -0.25
C ASP A 365 12.07 5.29 -1.50
N ARG A 366 12.09 6.24 -2.44
CA ARG A 366 12.62 6.06 -3.80
C ARG A 366 14.14 5.94 -3.80
N TRP A 367 14.65 5.06 -4.67
CA TRP A 367 16.06 5.02 -5.01
C TRP A 367 16.45 6.09 -6.04
N VAL A 368 17.62 6.69 -5.86
CA VAL A 368 18.19 7.76 -6.69
C VAL A 368 19.67 7.47 -6.96
N ASP A 369 20.04 7.43 -8.24
CA ASP A 369 21.43 7.24 -8.63
C ASP A 369 22.23 8.54 -8.44
N ASP A 370 21.96 9.54 -9.29
CA ASP A 370 22.62 10.84 -9.30
C ASP A 370 21.69 11.97 -8.84
N VAL A 371 20.67 12.29 -9.63
CA VAL A 371 19.74 13.40 -9.37
C VAL A 371 18.32 13.00 -9.71
N VAL A 372 17.38 13.29 -8.80
CA VAL A 372 15.95 13.27 -9.10
C VAL A 372 15.39 14.70 -9.12
N VAL A 373 14.56 14.99 -10.11
CA VAL A 373 13.88 16.27 -10.28
C VAL A 373 12.38 16.03 -10.26
N PHE A 374 11.72 16.58 -9.26
CA PHE A 374 10.27 16.57 -9.16
C PHE A 374 9.68 17.63 -10.08
N VAL A 375 8.95 17.18 -11.10
CA VAL A 375 8.39 18.04 -12.11
C VAL A 375 6.95 18.40 -11.74
N ASN A 376 6.72 19.70 -11.61
CA ASN A 376 5.47 20.29 -11.15
C ASN A 376 4.90 21.26 -12.20
N ASN A 377 3.71 21.77 -11.91
CA ASN A 377 3.12 22.91 -12.59
C ASN A 377 3.05 24.07 -11.59
N TYR A 378 3.24 25.33 -11.99
CA TYR A 378 3.28 26.49 -11.08
C TYR A 378 2.27 27.58 -11.45
N LEU A 379 1.75 28.31 -10.47
CA LEU A 379 1.38 29.72 -10.63
C LEU A 379 2.03 30.48 -9.51
N GLY A 380 2.86 31.45 -9.87
CA GLY A 380 3.37 32.40 -8.89
C GLY A 380 2.23 33.12 -8.18
N SER A 381 2.49 33.51 -6.94
CA SER A 381 1.62 34.41 -6.17
C SER A 381 1.34 35.73 -6.90
N SER A 382 2.17 36.08 -7.89
CA SER A 382 2.07 37.25 -8.78
C SER A 382 1.49 36.97 -10.17
N GLY A 383 1.24 35.70 -10.54
CA GLY A 383 0.72 35.29 -11.86
C GLY A 383 1.66 35.46 -13.06
N ASN A 384 2.85 36.08 -12.89
CA ASN A 384 3.74 36.46 -13.98
C ASN A 384 5.06 35.66 -14.09
N GLU A 385 5.40 34.83 -13.10
CA GLU A 385 6.59 33.98 -13.19
C GLU A 385 6.32 32.78 -14.12
N PRO A 386 7.10 32.62 -15.21
CA PRO A 386 6.84 31.59 -16.20
C PRO A 386 7.29 30.21 -15.71
N ALA A 387 8.43 30.12 -15.03
CA ALA A 387 9.09 28.89 -14.64
C ALA A 387 9.86 29.09 -13.33
N LEU A 388 10.10 28.00 -12.61
CA LEU A 388 10.94 27.95 -11.42
C LEU A 388 11.71 26.62 -11.40
N GLY A 389 12.98 26.70 -11.03
CA GLY A 389 13.89 25.58 -10.94
C GLY A 389 14.86 25.79 -9.80
N GLY A 390 15.16 24.73 -9.06
CA GLY A 390 16.12 24.82 -7.97
C GLY A 390 16.24 23.52 -7.19
N PRO A 391 17.33 23.38 -6.42
CA PRO A 391 17.52 22.21 -5.59
C PRO A 391 16.57 22.23 -4.38
N ASP A 392 16.27 21.05 -3.86
CA ASP A 392 15.61 20.92 -2.57
C ASP A 392 16.67 21.10 -1.47
N TYR A 393 16.53 22.16 -0.67
CA TYR A 393 17.53 22.56 0.32
C TYR A 393 17.82 21.51 1.39
N GLU A 394 16.90 20.56 1.66
CA GLU A 394 17.13 19.49 2.63
C GLU A 394 18.04 18.39 2.05
N PHE A 395 18.10 18.29 0.72
CA PHE A 395 18.87 17.28 -0.02
C PHE A 395 19.80 17.90 -1.09
N GLY A 396 20.13 19.20 -0.92
CA GLY A 396 21.02 19.98 -1.79
C GLY A 396 20.85 21.50 -1.70
N GLY A 397 21.91 22.24 -1.31
CA GLY A 397 21.93 23.71 -1.24
C GLY A 397 21.73 24.28 0.18
N TRP A 398 22.49 25.34 0.53
CA TRP A 398 22.59 26.04 1.83
C TRP A 398 22.02 25.33 3.08
N LEU A 399 22.56 24.15 3.42
CA LEU A 399 22.46 23.59 4.77
C LEU A 399 23.60 24.09 5.67
N PRO A 400 23.32 24.63 6.86
CA PRO A 400 24.30 24.61 7.94
C PRO A 400 24.38 23.16 8.46
N SER A 401 25.41 22.42 8.06
CA SER A 401 25.61 21.07 8.60
C SER A 401 25.94 21.14 10.10
N THR A 402 25.22 20.39 10.93
CA THR A 402 25.68 20.02 12.29
C THR A 402 26.90 19.08 12.26
N SER A 403 27.31 18.61 11.07
CA SER A 403 28.38 17.64 10.84
C SER A 403 29.62 18.15 10.08
N GLY A 404 29.73 19.47 9.82
CA GLY A 404 30.93 20.11 9.29
C GLY A 404 31.39 19.70 7.88
N THR A 405 30.56 19.04 7.06
CA THR A 405 30.95 18.62 5.71
C THR A 405 30.35 19.57 4.67
N TYR A 406 31.11 20.58 4.27
CA TYR A 406 30.75 21.48 3.17
C TYR A 406 31.01 20.77 1.83
N GLY A 407 29.97 20.52 1.02
CA GLY A 407 30.16 19.98 -0.35
C GLY A 407 29.09 19.01 -0.88
N VAL A 408 27.85 19.05 -0.40
CA VAL A 408 26.80 18.18 -0.96
C VAL A 408 26.31 18.81 -2.27
N MET A 409 26.58 18.15 -3.39
CA MET A 409 25.98 18.51 -4.68
C MET A 409 24.49 18.11 -4.66
N PRO A 410 23.60 18.86 -5.33
CA PRO A 410 22.17 18.58 -5.28
C PRO A 410 21.83 17.17 -5.77
N ARG A 411 21.16 16.37 -4.93
CA ARG A 411 20.63 15.05 -5.28
C ARG A 411 19.14 15.12 -5.64
N VAL A 412 18.50 16.22 -5.22
CA VAL A 412 17.06 16.44 -5.34
C VAL A 412 16.82 17.88 -5.75
N GLY A 413 15.86 18.09 -6.64
CA GLY A 413 15.33 19.41 -6.90
C GLY A 413 13.96 19.37 -7.55
N GLN A 414 13.54 20.53 -8.02
CA GLN A 414 12.28 20.70 -8.70
C GLN A 414 12.40 21.53 -9.95
N VAL A 415 11.49 21.26 -10.89
CA VAL A 415 11.19 22.13 -12.03
C VAL A 415 9.69 22.32 -12.06
N ALA A 416 9.24 23.56 -12.04
CA ALA A 416 7.83 23.91 -12.07
C ALA A 416 7.57 24.92 -13.19
N LEU A 417 6.67 24.58 -14.12
CA LEU A 417 6.32 25.46 -15.24
C LEU A 417 4.89 25.95 -15.14
N ASN A 418 4.64 27.19 -15.55
CA ASN A 418 3.32 27.77 -15.60
C ASN A 418 2.52 27.28 -16.82
N PRO A 419 1.45 26.47 -16.64
CA PRO A 419 0.69 25.93 -17.76
C PRO A 419 0.00 27.02 -18.60
N THR A 420 -0.40 28.12 -17.97
CA THR A 420 -1.04 29.26 -18.67
C THR A 420 -0.05 29.91 -19.63
N VAL A 421 1.23 29.99 -19.26
CA VAL A 421 2.28 30.56 -20.11
C VAL A 421 2.74 29.56 -21.16
N TYR A 422 2.96 28.30 -20.79
CA TYR A 422 3.61 27.31 -21.66
C TYR A 422 2.65 26.44 -22.48
N SER A 423 1.34 26.52 -22.25
CA SER A 423 0.36 25.81 -23.09
C SER A 423 0.34 26.30 -24.53
N GLN A 424 0.61 27.59 -24.76
CA GLN A 424 0.66 28.22 -26.09
C GLN A 424 1.99 28.00 -26.82
N TYR A 425 3.04 27.56 -26.12
CA TYR A 425 4.38 27.41 -26.69
C TYR A 425 4.60 25.99 -27.23
N ASN A 426 5.46 25.89 -28.26
CA ASN A 426 5.84 24.62 -28.84
C ASN A 426 6.84 23.86 -27.96
N ASN A 427 7.14 22.62 -28.33
CA ASN A 427 8.06 21.77 -27.59
C ASN A 427 9.51 22.29 -27.56
N THR A 428 9.91 23.17 -28.49
CA THR A 428 11.25 23.77 -28.47
C THR A 428 11.39 24.76 -27.32
N VAL A 429 10.43 25.66 -27.14
CA VAL A 429 10.44 26.60 -26.03
C VAL A 429 10.29 25.88 -24.69
N LEU A 430 9.46 24.82 -24.65
CA LEU A 430 9.34 23.96 -23.47
C LEU A 430 10.68 23.30 -23.11
N TYR A 431 11.37 22.72 -24.10
CA TYR A 431 12.70 22.13 -23.92
C TYR A 431 13.66 23.14 -23.30
N GLN A 432 13.72 24.36 -23.84
CA GLN A 432 14.67 25.38 -23.40
C GLN A 432 14.37 25.87 -21.98
N ALA A 433 13.10 26.02 -21.63
CA ALA A 433 12.68 26.36 -20.28
C ALA A 433 13.10 25.28 -19.28
N VAL A 434 12.77 24.01 -19.56
CA VAL A 434 13.18 22.88 -18.69
C VAL A 434 14.71 22.80 -18.60
N LEU A 435 15.42 22.98 -19.72
CA LEU A 435 16.88 22.96 -19.75
C LEU A 435 17.50 24.02 -18.84
N HIS A 436 16.95 25.23 -18.83
CA HIS A 436 17.35 26.32 -17.93
C HIS A 436 17.11 25.96 -16.47
N GLU A 437 15.89 25.50 -16.15
CA GLU A 437 15.53 25.18 -14.77
C GLU A 437 16.30 23.98 -14.20
N ILE A 438 16.64 22.98 -15.03
CA ILE A 438 17.54 21.89 -14.61
C ILE A 438 18.94 22.42 -14.29
N GLY A 439 19.43 23.44 -15.00
CA GLY A 439 20.70 24.08 -14.66
C GLY A 439 20.68 24.66 -13.25
N HIS A 440 19.57 25.27 -12.84
CA HIS A 440 19.36 25.71 -11.46
C HIS A 440 19.34 24.54 -10.48
N VAL A 441 18.64 23.45 -10.79
CA VAL A 441 18.61 22.24 -9.95
C VAL A 441 20.02 21.68 -9.71
N LEU A 442 20.89 21.69 -10.73
CA LEU A 442 22.27 21.23 -10.61
C LEU A 442 23.15 22.16 -9.73
N GLY A 443 22.62 23.31 -9.30
CA GLY A 443 23.30 24.24 -8.40
C GLY A 443 23.97 25.43 -9.11
N LEU A 444 23.77 25.60 -10.42
CA LEU A 444 24.27 26.76 -11.13
C LEU A 444 23.69 28.05 -10.56
N LEU A 445 24.45 29.14 -10.70
CA LEU A 445 24.09 30.47 -10.21
C LEU A 445 23.97 30.57 -8.68
N GLY A 446 24.70 29.72 -7.97
CA GLY A 446 24.93 29.82 -6.53
C GLY A 446 23.86 29.18 -5.66
N LEU A 447 23.12 28.25 -6.25
CA LEU A 447 22.20 27.39 -5.53
C LEU A 447 22.91 26.22 -4.84
N ASN A 448 24.23 26.09 -5.01
CA ASN A 448 25.14 25.37 -4.11
C ASN A 448 26.19 26.32 -3.47
N TRP A 449 26.82 25.89 -2.38
CA TRP A 449 27.77 26.73 -1.62
C TRP A 449 28.99 27.15 -2.46
N THR A 450 29.60 26.20 -3.17
CA THR A 450 30.79 26.44 -3.99
C THR A 450 30.50 27.48 -5.08
N GLY A 451 29.46 27.28 -5.87
CA GLY A 451 29.02 28.21 -6.91
C GLY A 451 28.58 29.56 -6.35
N TYR A 452 28.03 29.61 -5.14
CA TYR A 452 27.71 30.88 -4.49
C TYR A 452 28.98 31.65 -4.14
N SER A 453 29.98 30.99 -3.55
CA SER A 453 31.25 31.61 -3.17
C SER A 453 32.04 32.19 -4.36
N LEU A 454 31.76 31.69 -5.58
CA LEU A 454 32.36 32.18 -6.81
C LEU A 454 31.68 33.45 -7.34
N GLN A 455 30.54 33.87 -6.79
CA GLN A 455 29.88 35.09 -7.24
C GLN A 455 30.42 36.31 -6.53
N ASP A 456 30.95 37.25 -7.30
CA ASP A 456 31.18 38.62 -6.85
C ASP A 456 29.94 39.46 -7.10
N ARG A 457 29.29 39.93 -6.05
CA ARG A 457 28.06 40.74 -6.12
C ARG A 457 28.25 42.15 -5.56
N SER A 458 29.51 42.61 -5.45
CA SER A 458 29.86 43.90 -4.85
C SER A 458 29.16 45.11 -5.50
N SER A 459 28.77 45.03 -6.78
CA SER A 459 27.82 45.94 -7.42
C SER A 459 27.03 45.20 -8.52
N PRO A 460 25.71 45.44 -8.69
CA PRO A 460 24.90 44.78 -9.73
C PRO A 460 25.43 44.96 -11.16
N GLN A 461 26.16 46.05 -11.43
CA GLN A 461 26.70 46.37 -12.76
C GLN A 461 28.06 45.71 -13.03
N THR A 462 28.72 45.20 -11.99
CA THR A 462 30.04 44.55 -12.07
C THR A 462 30.00 43.13 -11.53
N ALA A 463 28.80 42.57 -11.37
CA ALA A 463 28.63 41.24 -10.84
C ALA A 463 29.24 40.21 -11.80
N VAL A 464 30.05 39.29 -11.27
CA VAL A 464 30.74 38.27 -12.07
C VAL A 464 30.75 36.93 -11.37
N PHE A 465 30.75 35.85 -12.15
CA PHE A 465 31.07 34.51 -11.67
C PHE A 465 32.56 34.23 -11.91
N LYS A 466 33.30 34.02 -10.81
CA LYS A 466 34.76 33.97 -10.73
C LYS A 466 35.33 32.56 -10.84
N GLY A 467 34.72 31.71 -11.65
CA GLY A 467 35.26 30.38 -11.94
C GLY A 467 36.38 30.43 -12.98
N GLU A 468 37.41 29.60 -12.83
CA GLU A 468 38.56 29.60 -13.76
C GLU A 468 38.26 28.81 -15.03
N TYR A 469 37.49 27.72 -14.95
CA TYR A 469 37.06 27.00 -16.16
C TYR A 469 36.12 27.87 -17.00
N SER A 470 35.12 28.48 -16.36
CA SER A 470 34.16 29.35 -17.03
C SER A 470 34.81 30.61 -17.60
N LYS A 471 35.80 31.19 -16.94
CA LYS A 471 36.64 32.27 -17.48
C LYS A 471 37.37 31.84 -18.75
N ALA A 472 37.98 30.66 -18.78
CA ALA A 472 38.64 30.14 -19.98
C ALA A 472 37.64 29.94 -21.13
N ALA A 473 36.48 29.36 -20.85
CA ALA A 473 35.40 29.18 -21.82
C ALA A 473 34.80 30.51 -22.31
N ASN A 474 34.88 31.56 -21.49
CA ASN A 474 34.37 32.90 -21.79
C ASN A 474 35.47 33.83 -22.34
N GLY A 475 36.50 33.29 -23.01
CA GLY A 475 37.52 34.09 -23.69
C GLY A 475 38.53 34.79 -22.75
N GLY A 476 38.74 34.24 -21.56
CA GLY A 476 39.73 34.73 -20.58
C GLY A 476 39.20 35.77 -19.59
N VAL A 477 37.91 36.10 -19.66
CA VAL A 477 37.24 37.04 -18.75
C VAL A 477 36.18 36.32 -17.91
N TYR A 478 36.07 36.70 -16.63
CA TYR A 478 35.02 36.17 -15.76
C TYR A 478 33.64 36.41 -16.35
N VAL A 479 32.72 35.47 -16.11
CA VAL A 479 31.38 35.52 -16.70
C VAL A 479 30.61 36.69 -16.09
N PRO A 480 30.26 37.73 -16.85
CA PRO A 480 29.47 38.83 -16.34
C PRO A 480 28.06 38.33 -16.00
N LEU A 481 27.52 38.81 -14.89
CA LEU A 481 26.18 38.48 -14.43
C LEU A 481 25.26 39.70 -14.54
N GLN A 482 23.95 39.45 -14.64
CA GLN A 482 22.90 40.44 -14.66
C GLN A 482 21.76 40.01 -13.72
N SER A 483 21.03 40.99 -13.19
CA SER A 483 19.78 40.79 -12.45
C SER A 483 18.70 41.62 -13.14
N GLN A 484 17.51 41.06 -13.41
CA GLN A 484 16.41 41.81 -14.02
C GLN A 484 15.76 42.80 -13.03
N ASP A 485 15.79 42.50 -11.73
CA ASP A 485 14.99 43.23 -10.72
C ASP A 485 15.83 43.80 -9.55
N GLY A 486 17.16 43.75 -9.63
CA GLY A 486 18.04 44.19 -8.54
C GLY A 486 18.06 43.24 -7.33
N GLY A 487 17.57 42.01 -7.48
CA GLY A 487 17.55 40.97 -6.45
C GLY A 487 18.79 40.05 -6.41
N ASP A 488 18.78 39.12 -5.45
CA ASP A 488 19.89 38.23 -5.06
C ASP A 488 20.24 37.10 -6.06
N TYR A 489 19.58 36.97 -7.20
CA TYR A 489 19.91 35.91 -8.18
C TYR A 489 20.46 36.54 -9.45
N ALA A 490 21.68 36.13 -9.82
CA ALA A 490 22.46 36.75 -10.88
C ALA A 490 22.69 35.71 -11.99
N HIS A 491 22.03 35.91 -13.13
CA HIS A 491 22.15 35.07 -14.33
C HIS A 491 23.28 35.59 -15.23
N PRO A 492 23.89 34.78 -16.11
CA PRO A 492 24.84 35.28 -17.09
C PRO A 492 24.23 36.41 -17.93
N ALA A 493 25.01 37.48 -18.12
CA ALA A 493 24.58 38.65 -18.87
C ALA A 493 24.15 38.24 -20.29
N ALA A 494 23.27 39.02 -20.92
CA ALA A 494 22.78 38.73 -22.26
C ALA A 494 23.88 38.65 -23.35
N SER A 495 25.08 39.19 -23.06
CA SER A 495 26.28 39.07 -23.89
C SER A 495 26.97 37.69 -23.80
N VAL A 496 26.65 36.89 -22.80
CA VAL A 496 27.19 35.56 -22.59
C VAL A 496 26.29 34.56 -23.30
N ARG A 497 26.87 33.75 -24.19
CA ARG A 497 26.13 32.66 -24.85
C ARG A 497 25.96 31.49 -23.87
N SER A 498 24.90 31.55 -23.07
CA SER A 498 24.62 30.61 -21.98
C SER A 498 23.12 30.30 -21.94
N VAL A 499 22.73 29.04 -21.72
CA VAL A 499 21.32 28.67 -21.52
C VAL A 499 20.76 29.25 -20.22
N MET A 500 21.65 29.55 -19.27
CA MET A 500 21.31 30.21 -18.02
C MET A 500 21.11 31.73 -18.18
N SER A 501 21.31 32.32 -19.36
CA SER A 501 20.97 33.73 -19.59
C SER A 501 19.49 33.92 -19.92
N TYR A 502 18.89 35.03 -19.50
CA TYR A 502 17.50 35.39 -19.85
C TYR A 502 17.26 35.51 -21.38
N SER A 503 18.29 35.80 -22.18
CA SER A 503 18.21 35.79 -23.65
C SER A 503 18.47 34.40 -24.25
N GLY A 504 19.19 33.54 -23.53
CA GLY A 504 19.56 32.19 -23.94
C GLY A 504 18.43 31.17 -23.84
N ILE A 505 17.55 31.34 -22.85
CA ILE A 505 16.39 30.46 -22.58
C ILE A 505 15.40 30.34 -23.75
N TYR A 506 15.48 31.19 -24.79
CA TYR A 506 14.59 31.11 -25.95
C TYR A 506 15.32 30.85 -27.28
N THR A 507 16.66 30.74 -27.26
CA THR A 507 17.45 30.80 -28.50
C THR A 507 18.46 29.66 -28.67
N LEU A 508 18.82 28.97 -27.57
CA LEU A 508 19.81 27.89 -27.60
C LEU A 508 19.14 26.51 -27.64
N VAL A 509 19.83 25.53 -28.20
CA VAL A 509 19.32 24.14 -28.39
C VAL A 509 20.08 23.13 -27.52
N GLY A 510 20.65 23.59 -26.41
CA GLY A 510 21.45 22.79 -25.49
C GLY A 510 22.43 23.64 -24.67
N PRO A 511 22.97 23.13 -23.56
CA PRO A 511 23.97 23.83 -22.75
C PRO A 511 25.23 24.15 -23.56
N THR A 512 25.87 25.28 -23.28
CA THR A 512 27.09 25.71 -23.97
C THR A 512 28.35 25.33 -23.20
N GLN A 513 29.51 25.54 -23.82
CA GLN A 513 30.80 25.35 -23.14
C GLN A 513 30.93 26.20 -21.87
N VAL A 514 30.38 27.41 -21.86
CA VAL A 514 30.39 28.26 -20.66
C VAL A 514 29.50 27.67 -19.57
N ASP A 515 28.33 27.13 -19.92
CA ASP A 515 27.43 26.49 -18.97
C ASP A 515 28.08 25.28 -18.29
N TYR A 516 28.68 24.39 -19.07
CA TYR A 516 29.43 23.23 -18.57
C TYR A 516 30.67 23.62 -17.77
N ALA A 517 31.37 24.66 -18.17
CA ALA A 517 32.53 25.15 -17.44
C ALA A 517 32.16 25.79 -16.11
N MET A 518 31.04 26.54 -16.05
CA MET A 518 30.49 27.03 -14.79
C MET A 518 30.09 25.87 -13.88
N LEU A 519 29.50 24.81 -14.42
CA LEU A 519 29.15 23.61 -13.65
C LEU A 519 30.41 22.94 -13.06
N ALA A 520 31.47 22.80 -13.86
CA ALA A 520 32.76 22.27 -13.41
C ALA A 520 33.38 23.11 -12.30
N ASP A 521 33.30 24.44 -12.37
CA ASP A 521 33.75 25.34 -11.32
C ASP A 521 32.98 25.16 -10.00
N THR A 522 31.72 24.67 -10.06
CA THR A 522 30.94 24.39 -8.85
C THR A 522 31.27 23.05 -8.17
N GLY A 523 32.09 22.20 -8.80
CA GLY A 523 32.59 20.95 -8.22
C GLY A 523 32.33 19.69 -9.04
N TYR A 524 31.45 19.75 -10.04
CA TYR A 524 31.17 18.59 -10.92
C TYR A 524 32.40 18.21 -11.75
N LYS A 525 32.58 16.91 -12.01
CA LYS A 525 33.45 16.47 -13.11
C LYS A 525 32.68 16.50 -14.43
N VAL A 526 33.20 17.26 -15.37
CA VAL A 526 32.60 17.51 -16.68
C VAL A 526 33.58 17.12 -17.77
N TYR A 527 33.15 16.22 -18.65
CA TYR A 527 33.95 15.71 -19.75
C TYR A 527 34.37 16.82 -20.70
N GLY A 528 35.67 16.88 -21.01
CA GLY A 528 36.22 17.90 -21.89
C GLY A 528 36.45 19.27 -21.22
N VAL A 529 36.19 19.40 -19.92
CA VAL A 529 36.52 20.59 -19.12
C VAL A 529 37.56 20.23 -18.05
N ASN A 530 37.15 19.46 -17.03
CA ASN A 530 38.01 19.05 -15.90
C ASN A 530 38.05 17.51 -15.72
N ALA A 531 37.39 16.76 -16.61
CA ALA A 531 37.49 15.30 -16.72
C ALA A 531 37.98 14.86 -18.13
N PRO A 532 38.67 13.71 -18.25
CA PRO A 532 39.10 13.18 -19.53
C PRO A 532 37.94 13.02 -20.51
N ALA A 533 38.14 13.31 -21.79
CA ALA A 533 37.09 13.11 -22.79
C ALA A 533 36.61 11.64 -22.79
N LYS A 534 35.30 11.44 -23.02
CA LYS A 534 34.69 10.10 -23.12
C LYS A 534 35.36 9.34 -24.27
N ALA A 535 35.83 8.12 -23.98
CA ALA A 535 36.56 7.27 -24.93
C ALA A 535 35.68 6.77 -26.07
#